data_AF-A0A849DNU5-F1
#
_entry.id   AF-A0A849DNU5-F1
#
_cell.length_a   1.000
_cell.length_b   1.000
_cell.length_c   1.000
_cell.angle_alpha   90.00
_cell.angle_beta   90.00
_cell.angle_gamma   90.00
#
_symmetry.space_group_name_H-M   'P 1'
#
loop_
_entity.id
_entity.type
_entity.pdbx_description
1 polymer ?
#
loop_
_entity_poly.entity_id
_entity_poly.type
_entity_poly.pdbx_seq_one_letter_code
_entity_poly.pdbx_strand_id
1 'polypeptide(L)'
;MPAVLTEALDTLLGGGRGRIQDETQATYAGWMDEHFLDFSPHRSAAETHRQIRTFRFAAGGRHGPVAQVGADRLELLSSSLEPTDGLRLECSDGPLWISSFQPEYEYLPPNELRWVRR
;
A
#
# COMPACT_ATOMS: atom_id res chain seq x y z
N MET A 1 -6.66 12.66 -23.22
CA MET A 1 -7.62 12.75 -22.10
C MET A 1 -8.24 11.37 -21.91
N PRO A 2 -8.32 10.81 -20.67
CA PRO A 2 -9.09 9.60 -20.41
C PRO A 2 -10.53 9.75 -20.93
N ALA A 3 -11.06 8.71 -21.58
CA ALA A 3 -12.36 8.72 -22.24
C ALA A 3 -13.51 9.16 -21.32
N VAL A 4 -13.46 8.75 -20.05
CA VAL A 4 -14.45 9.13 -19.02
C VAL A 4 -14.51 10.64 -18.81
N LEU A 5 -13.38 11.36 -18.84
CA LEU A 5 -13.42 12.80 -18.65
C LEU A 5 -14.05 13.50 -19.86
N THR A 6 -13.72 13.05 -21.07
CA THR A 6 -14.34 13.57 -22.29
C THR A 6 -15.86 13.37 -22.25
N GLU A 7 -16.32 12.16 -21.95
CA GLU A 7 -17.76 11.84 -21.86
C GLU A 7 -18.47 12.66 -20.77
N ALA A 8 -17.84 12.84 -19.61
CA ALA A 8 -18.40 13.65 -18.53
C ALA A 8 -18.53 15.12 -18.92
N LEU A 9 -17.55 15.66 -19.64
CA LEU A 9 -17.59 17.04 -20.15
C LEU A 9 -18.66 17.20 -21.23
N ASP A 10 -18.78 16.27 -22.17
CA ASP A 10 -19.83 16.29 -23.20
C ASP A 10 -21.22 16.21 -22.56
N THR A 11 -21.40 15.35 -21.55
CA THR A 11 -22.64 15.24 -20.78
C THR A 11 -22.98 16.55 -20.07
N LEU A 12 -21.99 17.19 -19.44
CA LEU A 12 -22.17 18.49 -18.78
C LEU A 12 -22.54 19.59 -19.77
N LEU A 13 -21.84 19.68 -20.90
CA LEU A 13 -22.10 20.66 -21.96
C LEU A 13 -23.48 20.44 -22.62
N GLY A 14 -23.93 19.20 -22.71
CA GLY A 14 -25.27 18.83 -23.15
C GLY A 14 -26.39 19.07 -22.12
N GLY A 15 -26.08 19.62 -20.94
CA GLY A 15 -27.06 19.88 -19.87
C GLY A 15 -27.47 18.65 -19.07
N GLY A 16 -26.70 17.56 -19.16
CA GLY A 16 -26.90 16.35 -18.37
C GLY A 16 -26.77 16.62 -16.87
N ARG A 17 -27.64 15.99 -16.07
CA ARG A 17 -27.64 16.14 -14.61
C ARG A 17 -26.72 15.10 -13.97
N GLY A 18 -26.07 15.48 -12.88
CA GLY A 18 -25.36 14.54 -12.02
C GLY A 18 -26.29 13.49 -11.41
N ARG A 19 -25.73 12.36 -11.00
CA ARG A 19 -26.43 11.32 -10.24
C ARG A 19 -26.22 11.55 -8.75
N ILE A 20 -27.30 11.52 -7.97
CA ILE A 20 -27.22 11.58 -6.50
C ILE A 20 -26.53 10.30 -6.01
N GLN A 21 -25.60 10.45 -5.07
CA GLN A 21 -24.92 9.32 -4.44
C GLN A 21 -25.89 8.56 -3.53
N ASP A 22 -25.83 7.23 -3.54
CA ASP A 22 -26.56 6.41 -2.57
C ASP A 22 -25.80 6.39 -1.24
N GLU A 23 -26.29 7.15 -0.27
CA GLU A 23 -25.70 7.26 1.07
C GLU A 23 -25.68 5.92 1.83
N THR A 24 -26.53 4.95 1.47
CA THR A 24 -26.53 3.62 2.10
C THR A 24 -25.35 2.76 1.65
N GLN A 25 -24.71 3.12 0.53
CA GLN A 25 -23.54 2.43 -0.04
C GLN A 25 -22.25 3.25 0.11
N ALA A 26 -22.34 4.48 0.65
CA ALA A 26 -21.19 5.34 0.81
C ALA A 26 -20.21 4.78 1.84
N THR A 27 -18.92 4.75 1.49
CA THR A 27 -17.83 4.43 2.40
C THR A 27 -16.79 5.55 2.39
N TYR A 28 -16.05 5.66 3.49
CA TYR A 28 -15.00 6.67 3.64
C TYR A 28 -13.62 6.02 3.62
N ALA A 29 -12.80 6.37 2.64
CA ALA A 29 -11.39 6.02 2.60
C ALA A 29 -10.60 7.13 3.30
N GLY A 30 -10.16 6.87 4.53
CA GLY A 30 -9.35 7.79 5.32
C GLY A 30 -7.93 7.97 4.79
N TRP A 31 -7.17 8.82 5.48
CA TRP A 31 -5.75 9.00 5.19
C TRP A 31 -4.97 7.72 5.48
N MET A 32 -3.98 7.43 4.63
CA MET A 32 -2.98 6.38 4.90
C MET A 32 -1.92 6.95 5.85
N ASP A 33 -2.07 6.70 7.14
CA ASP A 33 -1.10 7.06 8.17
C ASP A 33 0.06 6.05 8.25
N GLU A 34 0.98 6.28 9.17
CA GLU A 34 2.16 5.42 9.38
C GLU A 34 1.81 3.99 9.81
N HIS A 35 0.68 3.76 10.47
CA HIS A 35 0.25 2.41 10.86
C HIS A 35 -0.17 1.55 9.68
N PHE A 36 -0.47 2.16 8.52
CA PHE A 36 -0.63 1.40 7.27
C PHE A 36 0.68 0.80 6.76
N LEU A 37 1.83 1.22 7.30
CA LEU A 37 3.14 0.68 6.93
C LEU A 37 3.57 -0.47 7.85
N ASP A 38 2.83 -0.77 8.92
CA ASP A 38 3.21 -1.87 9.81
C ASP A 38 2.56 -3.17 9.35
N PHE A 39 3.38 -4.23 9.24
CA PHE A 39 2.87 -5.59 9.14
C PHE A 39 2.28 -6.03 10.48
N SER A 40 1.17 -6.75 10.44
CA SER A 40 0.58 -7.39 11.62
C SER A 40 0.28 -8.86 11.33
N PRO A 41 0.76 -9.81 12.15
CA PRO A 41 0.48 -11.23 11.98
C PRO A 41 -1.00 -11.59 12.27
N HIS A 42 -1.77 -10.66 12.83
CA HIS A 42 -3.20 -10.84 13.08
C HIS A 42 -4.06 -10.59 11.84
N ARG A 43 -3.50 -9.95 10.79
CA ARG A 43 -4.19 -9.79 9.51
C ARG A 43 -4.14 -11.08 8.71
N SER A 44 -5.12 -11.27 7.85
CA SER A 44 -5.11 -12.37 6.88
C SER A 44 -4.00 -12.20 5.84
N ALA A 45 -3.58 -13.30 5.22
CA ALA A 45 -2.65 -13.28 4.10
C ALA A 45 -3.18 -12.39 2.96
N ALA A 46 -4.49 -12.44 2.70
CA ALA A 46 -5.12 -11.62 1.67
C ALA A 46 -5.10 -10.11 2.00
N GLU A 47 -5.33 -9.72 3.24
CA GLU A 47 -5.22 -8.31 3.67
C GLU A 47 -3.79 -7.80 3.56
N THR A 48 -2.81 -8.57 4.08
CA THR A 48 -1.39 -8.22 3.99
C THR A 48 -0.92 -8.16 2.53
N HIS A 49 -1.37 -9.09 1.68
CA HIS A 49 -1.07 -9.06 0.25
C HIS A 49 -1.60 -7.78 -0.42
N ARG A 50 -2.84 -7.36 -0.09
CA ARG A 50 -3.40 -6.09 -0.58
C ARG A 50 -2.62 -4.89 -0.05
N GLN A 51 -2.24 -4.88 1.23
CA GLN A 51 -1.42 -3.83 1.83
C GLN A 51 -0.10 -3.64 1.06
N ILE A 52 0.65 -4.72 0.82
CA ILE A 52 1.89 -4.68 0.03
C ILE A 52 1.66 -4.08 -1.36
N ARG A 53 0.57 -4.48 -2.04
CA ARG A 53 0.24 -3.98 -3.37
C ARG A 53 -0.16 -2.51 -3.40
N THR A 54 -0.82 -2.00 -2.35
CA THR A 54 -1.18 -0.58 -2.24
C THR A 54 0.05 0.31 -2.27
N PHE A 55 1.14 -0.11 -1.62
CA PHE A 55 2.38 0.68 -1.52
C PHE A 55 3.34 0.52 -2.69
N ARG A 56 3.06 -0.38 -3.65
CA ARG A 56 3.94 -0.66 -4.81
C ARG A 56 4.38 0.59 -5.59
N PHE A 57 3.54 1.62 -5.63
CA PHE A 57 3.82 2.89 -6.35
C PHE A 57 4.31 4.02 -5.43
N ALA A 58 4.92 3.69 -4.29
CA ALA A 58 5.52 4.64 -3.36
C ALA A 58 4.53 5.62 -2.69
N ALA A 59 3.32 5.16 -2.36
CA ALA A 59 2.37 5.97 -1.60
C ALA A 59 2.97 6.33 -0.23
N GLY A 60 3.11 7.61 0.08
CA GLY A 60 3.68 8.07 1.35
C GLY A 60 5.21 7.90 1.49
N GLY A 61 5.94 7.75 0.38
CA GLY A 61 7.42 7.69 0.39
C GLY A 61 8.02 6.34 0.76
N ARG A 62 7.19 5.30 0.93
CA ARG A 62 7.61 3.90 1.10
C ARG A 62 6.96 3.01 0.05
N HIS A 63 7.66 1.94 -0.31
CA HIS A 63 7.28 0.95 -1.32
C HIS A 63 6.57 -0.28 -0.75
N GLY A 64 6.51 -0.43 0.58
CA GLY A 64 5.86 -1.55 1.24
C GLY A 64 5.68 -1.40 2.75
N PRO A 65 4.87 -2.27 3.38
CA PRO A 65 4.85 -2.40 4.82
C PRO A 65 6.15 -3.03 5.34
N VAL A 66 6.48 -2.78 6.61
CA VAL A 66 7.66 -3.30 7.29
C VAL A 66 7.28 -4.45 8.21
N ALA A 67 8.05 -5.53 8.14
CA ALA A 67 7.93 -6.68 9.02
C ALA A 67 9.26 -6.98 9.71
N GLN A 68 9.17 -7.50 10.94
CA GLN A 68 10.30 -8.08 11.66
C GLN A 68 10.43 -9.55 11.23
N VAL A 69 11.56 -9.93 10.64
CA VAL A 69 11.86 -11.31 10.23
C VAL A 69 13.17 -11.73 10.88
N GLY A 70 13.07 -12.54 11.93
CA GLY A 70 14.23 -12.83 12.77
C GLY A 70 14.77 -11.55 13.43
N ALA A 71 16.05 -11.24 13.21
CA ALA A 71 16.67 -10.02 13.72
C ALA A 71 16.51 -8.80 12.79
N ASP A 72 16.05 -9.00 11.55
CA ASP A 72 16.04 -7.95 10.53
C ASP A 72 14.66 -7.28 10.42
N ARG A 73 14.66 -5.95 10.24
CA ARG A 73 13.48 -5.19 9.78
C ARG A 73 13.52 -5.06 8.27
N LEU A 74 12.49 -5.57 7.60
CA LEU A 74 12.42 -5.65 6.15
C LEU A 74 11.19 -4.92 5.63
N GLU A 75 11.38 -4.12 4.59
CA GLU A 75 10.30 -3.56 3.79
C GLU A 75 9.87 -4.58 2.73
N LEU A 76 8.58 -4.92 2.71
CA LEU A 76 8.00 -5.96 1.88
C LEU A 76 7.50 -5.38 0.55
N LEU A 77 8.17 -5.70 -0.55
CA LEU A 77 7.94 -5.06 -1.85
C LEU A 77 6.97 -5.85 -2.75
N SER A 78 6.96 -7.18 -2.62
CA SER A 78 6.14 -8.06 -3.45
C SER A 78 5.79 -9.34 -2.71
N SER A 79 4.58 -9.84 -2.94
CA SER A 79 4.07 -11.05 -2.31
C SER A 79 3.19 -11.90 -3.24
N SER A 80 2.95 -13.15 -2.83
CA SER A 80 2.13 -14.15 -3.49
C SER A 80 1.28 -14.88 -2.46
N LEU A 81 0.01 -15.14 -2.78
CA LEU A 81 -0.88 -16.01 -2.01
C LEU A 81 -0.66 -17.50 -2.32
N GLU A 82 0.05 -17.79 -3.41
CA GLU A 82 0.47 -19.14 -3.78
C GLU A 82 1.95 -19.36 -3.41
N PRO A 83 2.37 -20.59 -3.10
CA PRO A 83 3.76 -20.92 -2.82
C PRO A 83 4.72 -20.44 -3.91
N THR A 84 5.78 -19.74 -3.49
CA THR A 84 6.87 -19.30 -4.36
C THR A 84 8.17 -19.17 -3.56
N ASP A 85 9.29 -18.95 -4.27
CA ASP A 85 10.59 -18.74 -3.65
C ASP A 85 10.61 -17.43 -2.84
N GLY A 86 11.39 -17.40 -1.76
CA GLY A 86 11.56 -16.22 -0.91
C GLY A 86 11.19 -16.48 0.55
N LEU A 87 10.70 -15.44 1.24
CA LEU A 87 10.33 -15.54 2.66
C LEU A 87 8.88 -16.02 2.80
N ARG A 88 8.62 -16.78 3.86
CA ARG A 88 7.26 -17.16 4.27
C ARG A 88 6.90 -16.41 5.55
N LEU A 89 5.84 -15.61 5.51
CA LEU A 89 5.29 -14.91 6.67
C LEU A 89 4.00 -15.58 7.12
N GLU A 90 3.88 -15.84 8.42
CA GLU A 90 2.63 -16.35 9.00
C GLU A 90 1.65 -15.21 9.22
N CYS A 91 0.47 -15.34 8.63
CA CYS A 91 -0.70 -14.49 8.85
C CYS A 91 -1.75 -15.28 9.65
N SER A 92 -2.86 -14.63 10.01
CA SER A 92 -3.86 -15.23 10.90
C SER A 92 -4.63 -16.41 10.30
N ASP A 93 -4.72 -16.49 8.97
CA ASP A 93 -5.44 -17.51 8.22
C ASP A 93 -4.53 -18.42 7.38
N GLY A 94 -3.21 -18.21 7.44
CA GLY A 94 -2.24 -19.00 6.69
C GLY A 94 -1.01 -18.21 6.29
N PRO A 95 -0.11 -18.83 5.51
CA PRO A 95 1.10 -18.17 5.05
C PRO A 95 0.87 -17.16 3.92
N LEU A 96 1.76 -16.19 3.86
CA LEU A 96 1.99 -15.33 2.72
C LEU A 96 3.45 -15.46 2.26
N TRP A 97 3.69 -15.58 0.96
CA TRP A 97 5.04 -15.67 0.40
C TRP A 97 5.50 -14.30 -0.07
N ILE A 98 6.70 -13.89 0.34
CA ILE A 98 7.32 -12.62 -0.02
C ILE A 98 8.43 -12.89 -1.04
N SER A 99 8.18 -12.49 -2.29
CA SER A 99 9.09 -12.71 -3.41
C SER A 99 10.14 -11.61 -3.59
N SER A 100 9.93 -10.44 -2.98
CA SER A 100 10.90 -9.34 -2.98
C SER A 100 10.75 -8.48 -1.73
N PHE A 101 11.88 -8.15 -1.12
CA PHE A 101 11.99 -7.33 0.09
C PHE A 101 13.35 -6.63 0.10
N GLN A 102 13.48 -5.59 0.91
CA GLN A 102 14.75 -4.90 1.16
C GLN A 102 14.90 -4.60 2.65
N PRO A 103 16.12 -4.40 3.15
CA PRO A 103 16.32 -3.85 4.49
C PRO A 103 15.55 -2.54 4.62
N GLU A 104 14.89 -2.33 5.76
CA GLU A 104 14.28 -1.03 6.02
C GLU A 104 15.39 0.03 6.05
N TYR A 105 15.32 0.98 5.13
CA TYR A 105 16.12 2.21 5.26
C TYR A 105 15.43 3.08 6.31
N GLU A 106 16.16 3.43 7.36
CA GLU A 106 15.73 4.46 8.30
C GLU A 106 15.49 5.74 7.51
N TYR A 107 14.22 6.12 7.35
CA TYR A 107 13.86 7.39 6.74
C TYR A 107 14.29 8.50 7.70
N LEU A 108 15.44 9.12 7.43
CA LEU A 108 15.83 10.36 8.08
C LEU A 108 14.98 11.49 7.46
N PRO A 109 14.09 12.14 8.21
CA PRO A 109 13.31 13.24 7.67
C PRO A 109 14.25 14.37 7.20
N PRO A 110 13.84 15.19 6.22
CA PRO A 110 14.76 16.13 5.55
C PRO A 110 15.49 17.10 6.47
N ASN A 111 14.92 17.38 7.65
CA ASN A 111 15.47 18.23 8.70
C ASN A 111 16.58 17.59 9.56
N GLU A 112 16.81 16.28 9.42
CA GLU A 112 17.85 15.54 10.17
C GLU A 112 19.02 15.06 9.30
N LEU A 113 19.03 15.42 8.02
CA LEU A 113 20.18 15.22 7.13
C LEU A 113 21.34 16.14 7.54
N ARG A 114 22.03 15.80 8.62
CA ARG A 114 23.33 16.37 8.95
C ARG A 114 24.34 15.80 7.96
N TRP A 115 24.77 16.62 7.01
CA TRP A 115 25.86 16.31 6.09
C TRP A 115 27.09 15.83 6.88
N VAL A 116 27.37 14.53 6.86
CA VAL A 116 28.64 13.99 7.32
C VAL A 116 29.67 14.36 6.26
N ARG A 117 30.32 15.51 6.43
CA ARG A 117 31.53 15.85 5.66
C ARG A 117 32.64 14.89 6.10
N ARG A 118 33.16 14.12 5.14
CA ARG A 118 34.49 13.50 5.25
C ARG A 118 35.57 14.56 5.15
#